data_AF-A0A7Y5CZD3-F1
#
_entry.id   AF-A0A7Y5CZD3-F1
#
_cell.length_a   1.000
_cell.length_b   1.000
_cell.length_c   1.000
_cell.angle_alpha   90.00
_cell.angle_beta   90.00
_cell.angle_gamma   90.00
#
_symmetry.space_group_name_H-M   'P 1'
#
loop_
_entity.id
_entity.type
_entity.pdbx_description
1 polymer ?
#
loop_
_entity_poly.entity_id
_entity_poly.type
_entity_poly.pdbx_seq_one_letter_code
_entity_poly.pdbx_strand_id
1 'polypeptide(L)'
;MSAIELLNGLQDYLTLLSAVKDREQTFVKEDLSKSVSLSYSFIKLELRIHNGAEDHTGQLYIMCRFEIKSNKPVLEKIYCEKKDREEELKKFILHHQPVDNFPMTTNFNNYSALTHRYFEIADAIAKQGYNCNSGDDYRPGYYSQIIVNENEILLHQINHWNAKSSKHKEDYHLRNLEFTIPLTASRSKALYDEYLIGEMRIHLSNRSSKNNKECGERIREKLLAEKALFEKVELK
;
A
#
# COMPACT_ATOMS: atom_id res chain seq x y z
N MET A 1 -0.16 -13.67 6.77
CA MET A 1 -0.13 -13.38 5.33
C MET A 1 0.94 -12.33 5.12
N SER A 2 1.92 -12.61 4.28
CA SER A 2 3.03 -11.70 3.97
C SER A 2 2.58 -10.60 3.00
N ALA A 3 3.37 -9.53 2.90
CA ALA A 3 3.11 -8.46 1.94
C ALA A 3 3.01 -8.98 0.50
N ILE A 4 3.91 -9.89 0.12
CA ILE A 4 3.97 -10.47 -1.23
C ILE A 4 2.72 -11.31 -1.57
N GLU A 5 2.19 -12.07 -0.61
CA GLU A 5 0.96 -12.85 -0.81
C GLU A 5 -0.24 -11.94 -1.09
N LEU A 6 -0.32 -10.81 -0.37
CA LEU A 6 -1.39 -9.82 -0.55
C LEU A 6 -1.27 -9.11 -1.90
N LEU A 7 -0.05 -8.76 -2.31
CA LEU A 7 0.23 -8.10 -3.58
C LEU A 7 -0.12 -8.97 -4.78
N ASN A 8 0.17 -10.27 -4.71
CA ASN A 8 -0.24 -11.21 -5.75
C ASN A 8 -1.76 -11.20 -5.95
N GLY A 9 -2.54 -11.10 -4.86
CA GLY A 9 -3.98 -10.95 -4.94
C GLY A 9 -4.47 -9.62 -5.55
N LEU A 10 -3.62 -8.57 -5.56
CA LEU A 10 -3.94 -7.28 -6.17
C LEU A 10 -3.63 -7.21 -7.67
N GLN A 11 -2.89 -8.18 -8.21
CA GLN A 11 -2.48 -8.20 -9.61
C GLN A 11 -3.68 -8.22 -10.58
N ASP A 12 -4.74 -8.95 -10.26
CA ASP A 12 -5.93 -9.02 -11.10
C ASP A 12 -6.67 -7.67 -11.13
N TYR A 13 -6.66 -6.93 -10.02
CA TYR A 13 -7.21 -5.58 -9.94
C TYR A 13 -6.35 -4.57 -10.68
N LEU A 14 -5.02 -4.72 -10.66
CA LEU A 14 -4.13 -3.92 -11.50
C LEU A 14 -4.40 -4.16 -12.98
N THR A 15 -4.67 -5.40 -13.37
CA THR A 15 -5.04 -5.78 -14.75
C THR A 15 -6.38 -5.16 -15.14
N LEU A 16 -7.40 -5.30 -14.29
CA LEU A 16 -8.69 -4.65 -14.48
C LEU A 16 -8.55 -3.13 -14.61
N LEU A 17 -7.80 -2.48 -13.71
CA LEU A 17 -7.59 -1.03 -13.74
C LEU A 17 -6.84 -0.58 -14.98
N SER A 18 -5.93 -1.40 -15.49
CA SER A 18 -5.23 -1.12 -16.74
C SER A 18 -6.20 -1.14 -17.93
N ALA A 19 -7.10 -2.13 -17.99
CA ALA A 19 -8.13 -2.17 -19.02
C ALA A 19 -9.10 -0.96 -18.94
N VAL A 20 -9.45 -0.52 -17.72
CA VAL A 20 -10.24 0.71 -17.53
C VAL A 20 -9.43 1.93 -17.98
N LYS A 21 -8.15 2.04 -17.62
CA LYS A 21 -7.26 3.14 -18.04
C LYS A 21 -7.19 3.22 -19.56
N ASP A 22 -6.89 2.12 -20.24
CA ASP A 22 -6.72 2.09 -21.71
C ASP A 22 -7.99 2.54 -22.44
N ARG A 23 -9.15 2.08 -21.94
CA ARG A 23 -10.45 2.52 -22.44
C ARG A 23 -10.69 4.01 -22.22
N GLU A 24 -10.32 4.52 -21.06
CA GLU A 24 -10.61 5.91 -20.68
C GLU A 24 -9.63 6.91 -21.31
N GLN A 25 -8.41 6.48 -21.58
CA GLN A 25 -7.37 7.27 -22.21
C GLN A 25 -7.78 7.78 -23.61
N THR A 26 -8.73 7.13 -24.29
CA THR A 26 -9.26 7.61 -25.58
C THR A 26 -10.18 8.83 -25.44
N PHE A 27 -10.65 9.15 -24.23
CA PHE A 27 -11.61 10.23 -23.96
C PHE A 27 -11.03 11.39 -23.13
N VAL A 28 -9.82 11.21 -22.61
CA VAL A 28 -9.08 12.16 -21.78
C VAL A 28 -7.82 12.52 -22.55
N LYS A 29 -7.52 13.82 -22.68
CA LYS A 29 -6.34 14.28 -23.44
C LYS A 29 -5.07 14.25 -22.60
N GLU A 30 -5.26 14.22 -21.29
CA GLU A 30 -4.25 14.17 -20.26
C GLU A 30 -3.87 12.73 -19.92
N ASP A 31 -2.65 12.52 -19.45
CA ASP A 31 -2.19 11.20 -19.01
C ASP A 31 -2.89 10.79 -17.71
N LEU A 32 -3.36 9.54 -17.69
CA LEU A 32 -3.95 8.93 -16.50
C LEU A 32 -2.88 8.16 -15.73
N SER A 33 -2.71 8.47 -14.44
CA SER A 33 -1.99 7.60 -13.51
C SER A 33 -2.96 6.63 -12.83
N LYS A 34 -2.46 5.45 -12.48
CA LYS A 34 -3.25 4.39 -11.86
C LYS A 34 -2.67 4.00 -10.51
N SER A 35 -3.55 3.69 -9.55
CA SER A 35 -3.16 3.09 -8.28
C SER A 35 -4.20 2.10 -7.80
N VAL A 36 -3.76 0.98 -7.27
CA VAL A 36 -4.57 0.02 -6.54
C VAL A 36 -4.15 0.05 -5.08
N SER A 37 -5.11 0.11 -4.16
CA SER A 37 -4.84 0.06 -2.74
C SER A 37 -5.71 -0.97 -2.04
N LEU A 38 -5.14 -1.63 -1.03
CA LEU A 38 -5.83 -2.54 -0.12
C LEU A 38 -5.72 -1.95 1.28
N SER A 39 -6.85 -1.70 1.93
CA SER A 39 -6.91 -1.25 3.32
C SER A 39 -8.08 -1.92 4.02
N TYR A 40 -7.84 -2.48 5.20
CA TYR A 40 -8.85 -3.26 5.93
C TYR A 40 -9.48 -4.34 5.02
N SER A 41 -10.81 -4.30 4.85
CA SER A 41 -11.58 -5.17 3.97
C SER A 41 -11.96 -4.47 2.65
N PHE A 42 -11.19 -3.50 2.18
CA PHE A 42 -11.49 -2.77 0.95
C PHE A 42 -10.33 -2.80 -0.04
N ILE A 43 -10.66 -3.07 -1.31
CA ILE A 43 -9.78 -2.84 -2.45
C ILE A 43 -10.29 -1.60 -3.18
N LYS A 44 -9.43 -0.62 -3.38
CA LYS A 44 -9.76 0.64 -4.04
C LYS A 44 -8.84 0.85 -5.22
N LEU A 45 -9.44 1.03 -6.39
CA LEU A 45 -8.77 1.29 -7.65
C LEU A 45 -9.04 2.73 -8.04
N GLU A 46 -8.00 3.48 -8.38
CA GLU A 46 -8.10 4.89 -8.74
C GLU A 46 -7.39 5.17 -10.06
N LEU A 47 -8.04 5.97 -10.91
CA LEU A 47 -7.41 6.68 -12.02
C LEU A 47 -7.43 8.17 -11.71
N ARG A 48 -6.27 8.80 -11.88
CA ARG A 48 -6.08 10.23 -11.63
C ARG A 48 -5.52 10.90 -12.87
N ILE A 49 -5.98 12.11 -13.17
CA ILE A 49 -5.40 12.94 -14.21
C ILE A 49 -4.08 13.51 -13.68
N HIS A 50 -3.00 13.30 -14.44
CA HIS A 50 -1.70 13.83 -14.07
C HIS A 50 -1.59 15.31 -14.44
N ASN A 51 -1.57 16.17 -13.43
CA ASN A 51 -1.44 17.62 -13.60
C ASN A 51 0.02 18.06 -13.44
N GLY A 52 0.92 17.55 -14.31
CA GLY A 52 2.25 18.13 -14.55
C GLY A 52 3.19 18.30 -13.34
N ALA A 53 2.93 17.69 -12.20
CA ALA A 53 3.83 17.67 -11.04
C ALA A 53 3.96 16.21 -10.58
N GLU A 54 5.20 15.79 -10.33
CA GLU A 54 5.64 14.42 -10.01
C GLU A 54 5.01 13.82 -8.74
N ASP A 55 4.18 14.57 -8.04
CA ASP A 55 3.48 14.10 -6.86
C ASP A 55 2.17 13.40 -7.25
N HIS A 56 1.94 12.24 -6.65
CA HIS A 56 0.76 11.37 -6.79
C HIS A 56 -0.59 12.00 -6.35
N THR A 57 -0.70 13.33 -6.41
CA THR A 57 -1.83 14.17 -6.00
C THR A 57 -2.70 14.62 -7.17
N GLY A 58 -2.58 13.94 -8.32
CA GLY A 58 -3.41 14.20 -9.50
C GLY A 58 -4.91 14.19 -9.19
N GLN A 59 -5.68 14.96 -9.96
CA GLN A 59 -7.12 15.09 -9.76
C GLN A 59 -7.78 13.72 -9.99
N LEU A 60 -8.63 13.30 -9.04
CA LEU A 60 -9.35 12.03 -9.15
C LEU A 60 -10.29 12.07 -10.35
N TYR A 61 -10.13 11.12 -11.27
CA TYR A 61 -10.99 10.99 -12.44
C TYR A 61 -11.97 9.82 -12.29
N ILE A 62 -11.47 8.64 -11.91
CA ILE A 62 -12.30 7.45 -11.63
C ILE A 62 -11.85 6.82 -10.32
N MET A 63 -12.81 6.36 -9.52
CA MET A 63 -12.55 5.50 -8.36
C MET A 63 -13.54 4.35 -8.34
N CYS A 64 -13.03 3.14 -8.14
CA CYS A 64 -13.80 1.93 -7.95
C CYS A 64 -13.42 1.33 -6.59
N ARG A 65 -14.40 1.02 -5.75
CA ARG A 65 -14.17 0.43 -4.43
C ARG A 65 -14.92 -0.89 -4.33
N PHE A 66 -14.17 -1.94 -4.01
CA PHE A 66 -14.66 -3.27 -3.71
C PHE A 66 -14.55 -3.52 -2.22
N GLU A 67 -15.62 -4.01 -1.60
CA GLU A 67 -15.63 -4.50 -0.23
C GLU A 67 -15.45 -6.02 -0.23
N ILE A 68 -14.54 -6.53 0.59
CA ILE A 68 -14.29 -7.96 0.74
C ILE A 68 -15.30 -8.53 1.74
N LYS A 69 -16.31 -9.23 1.24
CA LYS A 69 -17.35 -9.92 2.04
C LYS A 69 -17.21 -11.42 1.88
N SER A 70 -17.01 -12.14 2.99
CA SER A 70 -16.82 -13.60 2.96
C SER A 70 -15.74 -14.02 1.96
N ASN A 71 -14.60 -13.31 1.98
CA ASN A 71 -13.48 -13.47 1.04
C ASN A 71 -13.84 -13.20 -0.43
N LYS A 72 -14.96 -12.55 -0.73
CA LYS A 72 -15.32 -12.18 -2.10
C LYS A 72 -15.34 -10.66 -2.27
N PRO A 73 -14.69 -10.13 -3.30
CA PRO A 73 -14.80 -8.72 -3.64
C PRO A 73 -16.20 -8.41 -4.18
N VAL A 74 -16.85 -7.41 -3.60
CA VAL A 74 -18.15 -6.92 -4.06
C VAL A 74 -18.00 -5.44 -4.39
N LEU A 75 -18.35 -5.03 -5.61
CA LEU A 75 -18.33 -3.62 -5.98
C LEU A 75 -19.29 -2.84 -5.08
N GLU A 76 -18.74 -1.96 -4.25
CA GLU A 76 -19.47 -1.14 -3.27
C GLU A 76 -19.76 0.25 -3.83
N LYS A 77 -18.76 0.86 -4.47
CA LYS A 77 -18.87 2.24 -4.95
C LYS A 77 -18.10 2.44 -6.25
N ILE A 78 -18.69 3.25 -7.12
CA ILE A 78 -18.03 3.84 -8.27
C ILE A 78 -18.15 5.36 -8.19
N TYR A 79 -17.12 6.04 -8.68
CA TYR A 79 -17.09 7.47 -8.93
C TYR A 79 -16.49 7.69 -10.31
N CYS A 80 -17.11 8.56 -11.09
CA CYS A 80 -16.56 9.07 -12.33
C CYS A 80 -16.80 10.58 -12.40
N GLU A 81 -15.75 11.34 -12.72
CA GLU A 81 -15.85 12.78 -12.97
C GLU A 81 -16.91 13.09 -14.04
N LYS A 82 -16.96 12.27 -15.10
CA LYS A 82 -17.95 12.34 -16.17
C LYS A 82 -19.16 11.44 -15.84
N LYS A 83 -20.15 11.99 -15.14
CA LYS A 83 -21.31 11.26 -14.60
C LYS A 83 -22.10 10.46 -15.64
N ASP A 84 -22.18 10.94 -16.87
CA ASP A 84 -22.85 10.28 -17.99
C ASP A 84 -22.21 8.93 -18.36
N ARG A 85 -20.96 8.70 -17.96
CA ARG A 85 -20.20 7.47 -18.23
C ARG A 85 -20.20 6.48 -17.07
N GLU A 86 -20.70 6.88 -15.89
CA GLU A 86 -20.62 6.09 -14.67
C GLU A 86 -21.28 4.72 -14.82
N GLU A 87 -22.49 4.67 -15.39
CA GLU A 87 -23.22 3.40 -15.60
C GLU A 87 -22.56 2.49 -16.64
N GLU A 88 -21.96 3.07 -17.67
CA GLU A 88 -21.24 2.30 -18.69
C GLU A 88 -19.96 1.67 -18.13
N LEU A 89 -19.21 2.45 -17.34
CA LEU A 89 -18.03 1.99 -16.63
C LEU A 89 -18.37 0.90 -15.61
N LYS A 90 -19.45 1.10 -14.84
CA LYS A 90 -19.93 0.11 -13.87
C LYS A 90 -20.21 -1.24 -14.52
N LYS A 91 -20.92 -1.26 -15.66
CA LYS A 91 -21.19 -2.50 -16.41
C LYS A 91 -19.90 -3.16 -16.88
N PHE A 92 -18.95 -2.38 -17.40
CA PHE A 92 -17.67 -2.90 -17.86
C PHE A 92 -16.85 -3.51 -16.72
N ILE A 93 -16.78 -2.83 -15.57
CA ILE A 93 -16.06 -3.29 -14.38
C ILE A 93 -16.67 -4.58 -13.86
N LEU A 94 -17.99 -4.67 -13.75
CA LEU A 94 -18.68 -5.88 -13.29
C LEU A 94 -18.47 -7.05 -14.25
N HIS A 95 -18.40 -6.80 -15.56
CA HIS A 95 -18.15 -7.85 -16.56
C HIS A 95 -16.72 -8.40 -16.51
N HIS A 96 -15.74 -7.55 -16.20
CA HIS A 96 -14.32 -7.90 -16.16
C HIS A 96 -13.80 -8.12 -14.73
N GLN A 97 -14.69 -8.14 -13.73
CA GLN A 97 -14.29 -8.30 -12.35
C GLN A 97 -13.72 -9.70 -12.11
N PRO A 98 -12.61 -9.84 -11.35
CA PRO A 98 -12.15 -11.15 -10.89
C PRO A 98 -13.23 -11.82 -10.02
N VAL A 99 -13.58 -13.09 -10.33
CA VAL A 99 -14.77 -13.79 -9.79
C VAL A 99 -14.47 -14.61 -8.53
N ASP A 100 -13.20 -14.91 -8.26
CA ASP A 100 -12.78 -15.86 -7.22
C ASP A 100 -12.68 -15.24 -5.80
N ASN A 101 -12.26 -16.06 -4.85
CA ASN A 101 -12.04 -15.64 -3.46
C ASN A 101 -10.71 -14.87 -3.33
N PHE A 102 -10.71 -13.74 -2.62
CA PHE A 102 -9.53 -13.01 -2.20
C PHE A 102 -8.94 -13.59 -0.88
N PRO A 103 -7.62 -13.77 -0.76
CA PRO A 103 -6.60 -13.55 -1.78
C PRO A 103 -6.64 -14.64 -2.87
N MET A 104 -6.64 -14.20 -4.14
CA MET A 104 -6.49 -15.13 -5.26
C MET A 104 -5.03 -15.57 -5.30
N THR A 105 -4.77 -16.87 -5.21
CA THR A 105 -3.42 -17.41 -5.39
C THR A 105 -3.43 -18.43 -6.50
N THR A 106 -2.72 -18.13 -7.58
CA THR A 106 -2.06 -19.12 -8.43
C THR A 106 -0.76 -18.51 -8.99
N ASN A 107 0.33 -18.58 -8.21
CA ASN A 107 1.71 -18.29 -8.61
C ASN A 107 1.93 -17.19 -9.68
N PHE A 108 2.00 -15.93 -9.23
CA PHE A 108 2.52 -14.83 -10.03
C PHE A 108 3.83 -14.33 -9.42
N ASN A 109 4.97 -14.79 -9.96
CA ASN A 109 6.29 -14.23 -9.66
C ASN A 109 6.54 -13.00 -10.56
N ASN A 110 5.80 -11.92 -10.32
CA ASN A 110 5.90 -10.71 -11.16
C ASN A 110 6.95 -9.70 -10.66
N TYR A 111 7.61 -10.00 -9.54
CA TYR A 111 8.56 -9.09 -8.91
C TYR A 111 9.99 -9.62 -8.98
N SER A 112 10.95 -8.72 -9.06
CA SER A 112 12.37 -9.08 -9.09
C SER A 112 12.79 -9.73 -7.77
N ALA A 113 13.86 -10.53 -7.78
CA ALA A 113 14.43 -11.11 -6.56
C ALA A 113 14.78 -10.04 -5.51
N LEU A 114 15.21 -8.85 -5.96
CA LEU A 114 15.48 -7.71 -5.08
C LEU A 114 14.20 -7.17 -4.44
N THR A 115 13.13 -7.03 -5.22
CA THR A 115 11.82 -6.59 -4.72
C THR A 115 11.27 -7.60 -3.70
N HIS A 116 11.41 -8.91 -3.96
CA HIS A 116 11.07 -9.96 -2.98
C HIS A 116 11.83 -9.79 -1.67
N ARG A 117 13.14 -9.56 -1.74
CA ARG A 117 13.97 -9.31 -0.56
C ARG A 117 13.52 -8.06 0.20
N TYR A 118 13.11 -6.99 -0.49
CA TYR A 118 12.55 -5.81 0.15
C TYR A 118 11.25 -6.13 0.91
N PHE A 119 10.36 -6.97 0.39
CA PHE A 119 9.17 -7.39 1.13
C PHE A 119 9.50 -8.19 2.38
N GLU A 120 10.47 -9.12 2.29
CA GLU A 120 10.90 -9.90 3.46
C GLU A 120 11.45 -8.99 4.57
N ILE A 121 12.26 -8.00 4.20
CA ILE A 121 12.79 -7.00 5.13
C ILE A 121 11.65 -6.15 5.72
N ALA A 122 10.73 -5.66 4.88
CA ALA A 122 9.61 -4.85 5.31
C ALA A 122 8.70 -5.61 6.29
N ASP A 123 8.36 -6.88 6.00
CA ASP A 123 7.56 -7.73 6.89
C ASP A 123 8.30 -7.99 8.21
N ALA A 124 9.61 -8.25 8.18
CA ALA A 124 10.42 -8.49 9.37
C ALA A 124 10.49 -7.27 10.31
N ILE A 125 10.57 -6.06 9.73
CA ILE A 125 10.55 -4.79 10.47
C ILE A 125 9.13 -4.48 10.97
N ALA A 126 8.12 -4.55 10.11
CA ALA A 126 6.73 -4.24 10.44
C ALA A 126 6.19 -5.12 11.58
N LYS A 127 6.61 -6.39 11.63
CA LYS A 127 6.25 -7.32 12.71
C LYS A 127 6.69 -6.84 14.10
N GLN A 128 7.76 -6.05 14.21
CA GLN A 128 8.20 -5.49 15.51
C GLN A 128 7.26 -4.41 16.04
N GLY A 129 6.53 -3.76 15.13
CA GLY A 129 5.51 -2.77 15.45
C GLY A 129 4.18 -3.37 15.89
N TYR A 130 3.95 -4.67 15.66
CA TYR A 130 2.71 -5.32 16.06
C TYR A 130 2.64 -5.45 17.58
N ASN A 131 1.80 -4.63 18.24
CA ASN A 131 1.64 -4.65 19.69
C ASN A 131 0.38 -5.45 20.07
N CYS A 132 0.56 -6.75 20.35
CA CYS A 132 -0.52 -7.65 20.76
C CYS A 132 -1.23 -7.17 22.05
N ASN A 133 -0.53 -6.46 22.94
CA ASN A 133 -1.06 -6.10 24.26
C ASN A 133 -2.02 -4.91 24.21
N SER A 134 -1.93 -4.09 23.16
CA SER A 134 -2.78 -2.90 22.99
C SER A 134 -3.99 -3.14 22.09
N GLY A 135 -4.06 -4.28 21.39
CA GLY A 135 -5.15 -4.57 20.46
C GLY A 135 -5.00 -3.89 19.10
N ASP A 136 -3.77 -3.55 18.70
CA ASP A 136 -3.51 -3.00 17.37
C ASP A 136 -3.94 -3.99 16.27
N ASP A 137 -4.86 -3.58 15.41
CA ASP A 137 -5.34 -4.37 14.27
C ASP A 137 -4.85 -3.78 12.95
N TYR A 138 -3.65 -4.18 12.53
CA TYR A 138 -3.12 -3.83 11.21
C TYR A 138 -3.61 -4.89 10.20
N ARG A 139 -4.63 -4.54 9.41
CA ARG A 139 -5.09 -5.36 8.28
C ARG A 139 -5.03 -4.55 7.00
N PRO A 140 -4.46 -5.09 5.92
CA PRO A 140 -4.06 -6.48 5.70
C PRO A 140 -2.62 -6.85 6.17
N GLY A 141 -2.42 -8.05 6.73
CA GLY A 141 -1.09 -8.54 7.13
C GLY A 141 -0.53 -7.82 8.37
N TYR A 142 0.59 -7.11 8.22
CA TYR A 142 1.15 -6.21 9.24
C TYR A 142 0.93 -4.72 8.92
N TYR A 143 0.10 -4.43 7.92
CA TYR A 143 -0.08 -3.10 7.34
C TYR A 143 -1.52 -2.63 7.52
N SER A 144 -1.71 -1.33 7.67
CA SER A 144 -3.04 -0.70 7.61
C SER A 144 -3.46 -0.43 6.16
N GLN A 145 -2.47 -0.27 5.26
CA GLN A 145 -2.71 -0.04 3.85
C GLN A 145 -1.52 -0.49 3.01
N ILE A 146 -1.82 -1.10 1.87
CA ILE A 146 -0.87 -1.40 0.79
C ILE A 146 -1.33 -0.61 -0.43
N ILE A 147 -0.42 0.11 -1.08
CA ILE A 147 -0.69 0.87 -2.32
C ILE A 147 0.31 0.41 -3.37
N VAL A 148 -0.19 0.09 -4.56
CA VAL A 148 0.61 -0.25 -5.73
C VAL A 148 0.30 0.77 -6.82
N ASN A 149 1.33 1.47 -7.28
CA ASN A 149 1.26 2.35 -8.43
C ASN A 149 2.26 1.89 -9.50
N GLU A 150 2.45 2.68 -10.56
CA GLU A 150 3.30 2.32 -11.70
C GLU A 150 4.80 2.30 -11.35
N ASN A 151 5.22 3.04 -10.33
CA ASN A 151 6.62 3.29 -10.02
C ASN A 151 7.08 2.61 -8.73
N GLU A 152 6.18 2.41 -7.77
CA GLU A 152 6.52 1.98 -6.42
C GLU A 152 5.34 1.26 -5.74
N ILE A 153 5.71 0.55 -4.67
CA ILE A 153 4.80 -0.07 -3.72
C ILE A 153 5.01 0.60 -2.37
N LEU A 154 3.90 1.07 -1.80
CA LEU A 154 3.85 1.69 -0.49
C LEU A 154 3.20 0.73 0.50
N LEU A 155 3.90 0.44 1.59
CA LEU A 155 3.39 -0.37 2.69
C LEU A 155 3.30 0.53 3.92
N HIS A 156 2.08 0.82 4.36
CA HIS A 156 1.81 1.69 5.49
C HIS A 156 1.40 0.87 6.70
N GLN A 157 2.08 1.10 7.82
CA GLN A 157 1.64 0.66 9.13
C GLN A 157 1.37 1.91 9.98
N ILE A 158 0.14 2.40 9.91
CA ILE A 158 -0.32 3.56 10.65
C ILE A 158 -1.25 3.11 11.77
N ASN A 159 -0.94 3.50 13.00
CA ASN A 159 -1.86 3.33 14.11
C ASN A 159 -2.84 4.53 14.11
N HIS A 160 -4.10 4.30 13.76
CA HIS A 160 -5.17 5.30 13.79
C HIS A 160 -6.24 4.93 14.83
N TRP A 161 -5.88 4.82 16.11
CA TRP A 161 -6.93 4.83 17.13
C TRP A 161 -7.40 6.26 17.43
N ASN A 162 -8.53 6.64 16.84
CA ASN A 162 -9.28 7.83 17.26
C ASN A 162 -9.93 7.57 18.61
N ALA A 163 -9.32 8.00 19.72
CA ALA A 163 -9.99 8.01 21.00
C ALA A 163 -11.02 9.15 21.04
N LYS A 164 -12.31 8.80 20.90
CA LYS A 164 -13.44 9.70 21.23
C LYS A 164 -13.54 10.04 22.75
N SER A 165 -12.54 9.67 23.56
CA SER A 165 -12.59 9.74 25.03
C SER A 165 -11.32 10.35 25.61
N SER A 166 -11.49 11.36 26.47
CA SER A 166 -10.43 12.05 27.21
C SER A 166 -9.69 11.19 28.23
N LYS A 167 -10.14 9.94 28.49
CA LYS A 167 -9.50 9.01 29.42
C LYS A 167 -8.29 8.25 28.83
N HIS A 168 -8.09 8.32 27.51
CA HIS A 168 -7.04 7.58 26.79
C HIS A 168 -5.98 8.51 26.18
N LYS A 169 -5.74 9.69 26.79
CA LYS A 169 -4.78 10.66 26.23
C LYS A 169 -3.34 10.14 26.15
N GLU A 170 -2.96 9.24 27.05
CA GLU A 170 -1.62 8.65 27.02
C GLU A 170 -1.52 7.47 26.04
N ASP A 171 -2.65 7.04 25.47
CA ASP A 171 -2.74 6.05 24.40
C ASP A 171 -2.85 6.72 23.01
N TYR A 172 -2.66 8.04 22.92
CA TYR A 172 -2.57 8.73 21.63
C TYR A 172 -1.31 8.28 20.90
N HIS A 173 -1.47 7.65 19.74
CA HIS A 173 -0.36 7.13 18.97
C HIS A 173 -0.46 7.57 17.52
N LEU A 174 0.57 8.30 17.07
CA LEU A 174 0.90 8.43 15.66
C LEU A 174 2.29 7.82 15.48
N ARG A 175 2.34 6.49 15.53
CA ARG A 175 3.47 5.78 14.92
C ARG A 175 3.11 5.63 13.45
N ASN A 176 3.95 6.24 12.61
CA ASN A 176 3.87 6.03 11.18
C ASN A 176 5.13 5.27 10.75
N LEU A 177 4.94 4.05 10.25
CA LEU A 177 5.99 3.27 9.63
C LEU A 177 5.58 3.04 8.18
N GLU A 178 6.36 3.59 7.25
CA GLU A 178 6.09 3.51 5.82
C GLU A 178 7.30 2.93 5.11
N PHE A 179 7.04 1.97 4.24
CA PHE A 179 8.04 1.42 3.34
C PHE A 179 7.69 1.83 1.92
N THR A 180 8.66 2.39 1.20
CA THR A 180 8.55 2.70 -0.22
C THR A 180 9.51 1.80 -0.98
N ILE A 181 8.95 0.86 -1.72
CA ILE A 181 9.69 -0.14 -2.50
C ILE A 181 9.59 0.26 -3.97
N PRO A 182 10.70 0.69 -4.61
CA PRO A 182 10.67 1.04 -6.02
C PRO A 182 10.48 -0.20 -6.91
N LEU A 183 9.66 -0.04 -7.95
CA LEU A 183 9.48 -1.03 -9.03
C LEU A 183 10.39 -0.75 -10.23
N THR A 184 10.86 0.49 -10.36
CA THR A 184 11.84 0.90 -11.36
C THR A 184 13.07 1.45 -10.66
N ALA A 185 14.25 1.21 -11.24
CA ALA A 185 15.51 1.69 -10.66
C ALA A 185 15.43 3.21 -10.48
N SER A 186 15.53 3.65 -9.23
CA SER A 186 15.43 5.05 -8.86
C SER A 186 16.54 5.36 -7.88
N ARG A 187 17.40 6.31 -8.26
CA ARG A 187 18.42 6.87 -7.37
C ARG A 187 17.76 7.80 -6.36
N SER A 188 17.06 7.20 -5.42
CA SER A 188 16.42 7.91 -4.33
C SER A 188 17.49 8.38 -3.34
N LYS A 189 17.54 9.68 -3.06
CA LYS A 189 18.29 10.21 -1.91
C LYS A 189 17.38 10.12 -0.68
N ALA A 190 17.93 9.70 0.44
CA ALA A 190 17.22 9.76 1.72
C ALA A 190 16.85 11.21 2.03
N LEU A 191 15.59 11.45 2.37
CA LEU A 191 15.20 12.70 3.01
C LEU A 191 15.62 12.69 4.50
N TYR A 192 15.53 13.85 5.14
CA TYR A 192 15.71 13.97 6.58
C TYR A 192 14.65 13.10 7.28
N ASP A 193 15.06 12.25 8.23
CA ASP A 193 14.23 11.24 8.93
C ASP A 193 13.82 9.98 8.12
N GLU A 194 14.49 9.68 7.01
CA GLU A 194 14.33 8.41 6.29
C GLU A 194 15.56 7.50 6.45
N TYR A 195 15.30 6.19 6.48
CA TYR A 195 16.32 5.18 6.36
C TYR A 195 16.31 4.58 4.95
N LEU A 196 17.50 4.21 4.46
CA LEU A 196 17.68 3.49 3.22
C LEU A 196 18.22 2.09 3.48
N ILE A 197 17.61 1.10 2.83
CA ILE A 197 18.14 -0.26 2.69
C ILE A 197 18.10 -0.59 1.19
N GLY A 198 19.26 -0.55 0.54
CA GLY A 198 19.32 -0.52 -0.93
C GLY A 198 18.61 0.72 -1.47
N GLU A 199 17.67 0.51 -2.39
CA GLU A 199 16.79 1.55 -2.96
C GLU A 199 15.45 1.70 -2.20
N MET A 200 15.15 0.81 -1.24
CA MET A 200 13.94 0.92 -0.43
C MET A 200 14.08 2.04 0.59
N ARG A 201 13.11 2.96 0.61
CA ARG A 201 13.00 4.02 1.63
C ARG A 201 12.11 3.55 2.76
N ILE A 202 12.50 3.90 3.99
CA ILE A 202 11.73 3.59 5.18
C ILE A 202 11.59 4.87 6.00
N HIS A 203 10.35 5.32 6.18
CA HIS A 203 10.03 6.41 7.08
C HIS A 203 9.52 5.83 8.41
N LEU A 204 10.09 6.28 9.52
CA LEU A 204 9.62 5.94 10.87
C LEU A 204 9.44 7.22 11.68
N SER A 205 8.19 7.66 11.81
CA SER A 205 7.80 8.66 12.81
C SER A 205 7.41 7.97 14.10
N ASN A 206 8.25 8.08 15.13
CA ASN A 206 7.99 7.55 16.47
C ASN A 206 7.57 8.67 17.43
N ARG A 207 6.45 9.35 17.15
CA ARG A 207 5.82 10.32 18.08
C ARG A 207 4.95 9.64 19.14
N SER A 208 5.21 8.37 19.41
CA SER A 208 4.44 7.51 20.29
C SER A 208 4.54 7.94 21.75
N SER A 209 3.52 7.65 22.54
CA SER A 209 3.61 7.81 24.00
C SER A 209 4.62 6.84 24.62
N LYS A 210 4.89 7.00 25.92
CA LYS A 210 5.81 6.16 26.69
C LYS A 210 5.55 4.65 26.50
N ASN A 211 4.29 4.24 26.35
CA ASN A 211 3.87 2.84 26.19
C ASN A 211 4.20 2.24 24.81
N ASN A 212 4.35 3.06 23.77
CA ASN A 212 4.70 2.61 22.42
C ASN A 212 6.12 3.01 22.00
N LYS A 213 6.85 3.69 22.88
CA LYS A 213 8.26 4.00 22.69
C LYS A 213 9.07 2.73 22.47
N GLU A 214 8.86 1.69 23.29
CA GLU A 214 9.54 0.40 23.16
C GLU A 214 9.31 -0.25 21.79
N CYS A 215 8.08 -0.17 21.25
CA CYS A 215 7.78 -0.68 19.91
C CYS A 215 8.61 0.04 18.84
N GLY A 216 8.69 1.38 18.92
CA GLY A 216 9.51 2.16 18.00
C GLY A 216 11.01 1.94 18.16
N GLU A 217 11.50 1.67 19.38
CA GLU A 217 12.89 1.25 19.60
C GLU A 217 13.18 -0.11 18.95
N ARG A 218 12.31 -1.11 19.15
CA ARG A 218 12.45 -2.44 18.51
C ARG A 218 12.44 -2.35 16.98
N ILE A 219 11.56 -1.50 16.42
CA ILE A 219 11.55 -1.24 14.97
C ILE A 219 12.90 -0.65 14.54
N ARG A 220 13.41 0.36 15.26
CA ARG A 220 14.69 1.00 14.94
C ARG A 220 15.86 0.02 15.02
N GLU A 221 15.94 -0.78 16.08
CA GLU A 221 16.97 -1.82 16.25
C GLU A 221 16.92 -2.83 15.09
N LYS A 222 15.72 -3.31 14.75
CA LYS A 222 15.55 -4.25 13.64
C LYS A 222 15.93 -3.62 12.31
N LEU A 223 15.58 -2.37 12.08
CA LEU A 223 15.96 -1.62 10.88
C LEU A 223 17.49 -1.55 10.74
N LEU A 224 18.20 -1.15 11.80
CA LEU A 224 19.66 -1.08 11.78
C LEU A 224 20.30 -2.46 11.51
N ALA A 225 19.74 -3.53 12.08
CA ALA A 225 20.20 -4.89 11.84
C ALA A 225 20.00 -5.34 10.40
N GLU A 226 18.82 -5.11 9.81
CA GLU A 226 18.52 -5.46 8.41
C GLU A 226 19.39 -4.66 7.44
N LYS A 227 19.61 -3.37 7.72
CA LYS A 227 20.51 -2.54 6.91
C LYS A 227 21.93 -3.11 6.85
N ALA A 228 22.50 -3.42 8.02
CA ALA A 228 23.84 -3.99 8.10
C ALA A 228 23.95 -5.38 7.43
N LEU A 229 22.88 -6.19 7.50
CA LEU A 229 22.81 -7.47 6.81
C LEU A 229 22.75 -7.28 5.29
N PHE A 230 21.99 -6.30 4.82
CA PHE A 230 21.84 -6.00 3.40
C PHE A 230 23.17 -5.60 2.76
N GLU A 231 23.88 -4.64 3.36
CA GLU A 231 25.17 -4.13 2.89
C GLU A 231 26.26 -5.22 2.83
N LYS A 232 26.26 -6.18 3.77
CA LYS A 232 27.21 -7.30 3.78
C LYS A 232 27.04 -8.27 2.61
N VAL A 233 25.83 -8.36 2.05
CA VAL A 233 25.52 -9.27 0.94
C VAL A 233 25.88 -8.65 -0.40
N GLU A 234 25.79 -7.33 -0.56
CA GLU A 234 26.16 -6.63 -1.81
C GLU A 234 27.67 -6.41 -1.98
N LEU A 235 28.45 -6.49 -0.90
CA LEU A 235 29.92 -6.38 -0.93
C LEU A 235 30.64 -7.70 -1.25
N LYS A 236 29.90 -8.75 -1.65
CA LYS A 236 30.44 -10.06 -2.06
C LYS A 236 30.06 -10.35 -3.50
#